data_AF-A0A495JWA1-F1
#
_entry.id   AF-A0A495JWA1-F1
#
_cell.length_a   1.000
_cell.length_b   1.000
_cell.length_c   1.000
_cell.angle_alpha   90.00
_cell.angle_beta   90.00
_cell.angle_gamma   90.00
#
_symmetry.space_group_name_H-M   'P 1'
#
loop_
_entity.id
_entity.type
_entity.pdbx_description
1 polymer ?
#
loop_
_entity_poly.entity_id
_entity_poly.type
_entity_poly.pdbx_seq_one_letter_code
_entity_poly.pdbx_strand_id
1 'polypeptide(L)'
;MNTDTELRWGYTLADLQRVARSAAATTRAMAGDYDDRYAEAFGAAAERLYEAEHWIPEHKLFQAAQDSLWTENRKTLSYRGAAYRNDEGWGESGTGPNFVTYWTDVTRVTPSPENHIVDRLALAQILPTLTERQREVIGALAAFDDHALARAALGDLSCYATHLANARRRFLSYWHEGEVPSRPWGTDRRGANASRLVTVMRKRKGSRKAANDA
;
A
#
# COMPACT_ATOMS: atom_id res chain seq x y z
N MET A 1 38.43 -3.11 34.21
CA MET A 1 38.49 -1.72 33.71
C MET A 1 37.26 -1.52 32.84
N ASN A 2 36.22 -0.86 33.37
CA ASN A 2 35.04 -0.48 32.60
C ASN A 2 35.43 0.69 31.70
N THR A 3 35.67 0.42 30.42
CA THR A 3 35.59 1.45 29.38
C THR A 3 34.11 1.62 29.03
N ASP A 4 33.35 2.26 29.92
CA ASP A 4 32.04 2.80 29.55
C ASP A 4 32.32 4.02 28.66
N THR A 5 32.21 3.81 27.35
CA THR A 5 32.40 4.87 26.36
C THR A 5 31.43 6.01 26.66
N GLU A 6 31.98 7.16 27.04
CA GLU A 6 31.20 8.37 27.30
C GLU A 6 30.67 8.93 25.97
N LEU A 7 29.39 9.29 26.00
CA LEU A 7 28.62 9.86 24.91
C LEU A 7 28.21 11.30 25.27
N ARG A 8 27.49 11.95 24.36
CA ARG A 8 27.04 13.33 24.55
C ARG A 8 26.22 13.49 25.84
N TRP A 9 26.38 14.64 26.49
CA TRP A 9 25.59 15.03 27.67
C TRP A 9 25.80 14.16 28.93
N GLY A 10 26.96 13.51 29.05
CA GLY A 10 27.30 12.67 30.21
C GLY A 10 26.60 11.31 30.23
N TYR A 11 25.98 10.92 29.11
CA TYR A 11 25.48 9.57 28.92
C TYR A 11 26.62 8.60 28.64
N THR A 12 26.46 7.34 29.01
CA THR A 12 27.36 6.27 28.59
C THR A 12 26.74 5.42 27.49
N LEU A 13 27.56 4.66 26.76
CA LEU A 13 27.05 3.63 25.86
C LEU A 13 26.14 2.63 26.59
N ALA A 14 26.48 2.26 27.83
CA ALA A 14 25.67 1.36 28.65
C ALA A 14 24.28 1.93 28.96
N ASP A 15 24.16 3.24 29.18
CA ASP A 15 22.86 3.90 29.37
C ASP A 15 22.00 3.80 28.11
N LEU A 16 22.59 4.05 26.95
CA LEU A 16 21.86 4.00 25.68
C LEU A 16 21.41 2.56 25.36
N GLN A 17 22.28 1.57 25.61
CA GLN A 17 21.93 0.16 25.50
C GLN A 17 20.83 -0.26 26.49
N ARG A 18 20.83 0.29 27.70
CA ARG A 18 19.78 0.05 28.71
C ARG A 18 18.42 0.62 28.26
N VAL A 19 18.41 1.83 27.70
CA VAL A 19 17.20 2.45 27.11
C VAL A 19 16.69 1.59 25.95
N ALA A 20 17.55 1.23 25.01
CA ALA A 20 17.19 0.44 23.83
C ALA A 20 16.64 -0.95 24.20
N ARG A 21 17.31 -1.68 25.10
CA ARG A 21 16.83 -2.98 25.59
C ARG A 21 15.47 -2.88 26.25
N SER A 22 15.26 -1.83 27.05
CA SER A 22 13.98 -1.60 27.73
C SER A 22 12.86 -1.33 26.72
N ALA A 23 13.11 -0.48 25.71
CA ALA A 23 12.13 -0.16 24.67
C ALA A 23 11.82 -1.37 23.78
N ALA A 24 12.83 -2.17 23.41
CA ALA A 24 12.64 -3.40 22.65
C ALA A 24 11.87 -4.47 23.45
N ALA A 25 12.07 -4.55 24.77
CA ALA A 25 11.38 -5.49 25.62
C ALA A 25 9.88 -5.14 25.80
N THR A 26 9.55 -3.85 25.96
CA THR A 26 8.15 -3.40 26.13
C THR A 26 7.32 -3.53 24.86
N THR A 27 7.96 -3.66 23.69
CA THR A 27 7.31 -3.73 22.37
C THR A 27 7.24 -5.15 21.81
N ARG A 28 7.27 -6.18 22.67
CA ARG A 28 7.24 -7.62 22.29
C ARG A 28 6.09 -8.07 21.40
N ALA A 29 4.98 -7.33 21.38
CA ALA A 29 3.81 -7.67 20.58
C ALA A 29 3.89 -7.13 19.14
N MET A 30 4.95 -6.39 18.79
CA MET A 30 5.16 -5.88 17.43
C MET A 30 5.77 -6.93 16.51
N ALA A 31 5.65 -6.71 15.20
CA ALA A 31 6.33 -7.53 14.22
C ALA A 31 7.87 -7.31 14.27
N GLY A 32 8.63 -8.34 13.91
CA GLY A 32 10.11 -8.32 13.90
C GLY A 32 10.71 -9.15 15.03
N ASP A 33 11.98 -9.52 14.89
CA ASP A 33 12.71 -10.20 15.96
C ASP A 33 13.15 -9.20 17.05
N TYR A 34 13.77 -9.69 18.12
CA TYR A 34 14.25 -8.82 19.20
C TYR A 34 15.44 -7.95 18.78
N ASP A 35 16.33 -8.49 17.95
CA ASP A 35 17.59 -7.85 17.58
C ASP A 35 17.35 -6.66 16.66
N ASP A 36 16.42 -6.79 15.70
CA ASP A 36 15.95 -5.69 14.86
C ASP A 36 15.33 -4.57 15.69
N ARG A 37 14.46 -4.93 16.65
CA ARG A 37 13.81 -3.95 17.54
C ARG A 37 14.82 -3.26 18.45
N TYR A 38 15.81 -3.99 18.93
CA TYR A 38 16.91 -3.41 19.71
C TYR A 38 17.75 -2.45 18.85
N ALA A 39 18.13 -2.85 17.63
CA ALA A 39 18.94 -2.04 16.74
C ALA A 39 18.22 -0.74 16.35
N GLU A 40 16.94 -0.81 15.99
CA GLU A 40 16.09 0.34 15.68
C GLU A 40 15.96 1.28 16.90
N ALA A 41 15.62 0.73 18.07
CA ALA A 41 15.50 1.50 19.31
C ALA A 41 16.82 2.18 19.71
N PHE A 42 17.95 1.49 19.54
CA PHE A 42 19.28 2.03 19.80
C PHE A 42 19.62 3.17 18.85
N GLY A 43 19.39 2.99 17.55
CA GLY A 43 19.61 4.01 16.53
C GLY A 43 18.80 5.27 16.80
N ALA A 44 17.49 5.12 17.05
CA ALA A 44 16.61 6.24 17.35
C ALA A 44 16.98 6.98 18.65
N ALA A 45 17.38 6.26 19.70
CA ALA A 45 17.86 6.88 20.93
C ALA A 45 19.19 7.63 20.70
N ALA A 46 20.11 7.06 19.92
CA ALA A 46 21.37 7.70 19.56
C ALA A 46 21.14 8.98 18.75
N GLU A 47 20.34 8.92 17.69
CA GLU A 47 19.96 10.07 16.88
C GLU A 47 19.35 11.16 17.76
N ARG A 48 18.38 10.83 18.61
CA ARG A 48 17.75 11.80 19.50
C ARG A 48 18.73 12.47 20.46
N LEU A 49 19.71 11.71 20.97
CA LEU A 49 20.77 12.22 21.84
C LEU A 49 21.68 13.20 21.09
N TYR A 50 22.07 12.88 19.87
CA TYR A 50 22.96 13.71 19.05
C TYR A 50 22.26 14.88 18.36
N GLU A 51 20.94 14.84 18.17
CA GLU A 51 20.16 15.98 17.70
C GLU A 51 19.87 17.01 18.80
N ALA A 52 19.95 16.61 20.07
CA ALA A 52 19.63 17.50 21.18
C ALA A 52 20.68 18.60 21.35
N GLU A 53 20.26 19.86 21.26
CA GLU A 53 21.10 21.05 21.51
C GLU A 53 21.50 21.23 22.97
N HIS A 54 20.70 20.67 23.89
CA HIS A 54 20.89 20.73 25.34
C HIS A 54 20.74 19.33 25.94
N TRP A 55 21.13 19.17 27.20
CA TRP A 55 20.88 17.93 27.94
C TRP A 55 19.40 17.54 27.88
N ILE A 56 19.14 16.26 27.60
CA ILE A 56 17.79 15.69 27.60
C ILE A 56 17.70 14.56 28.62
N PRO A 57 16.58 14.41 29.32
CA PRO A 57 16.39 13.34 30.29
C PRO A 57 16.18 11.99 29.60
N GLU A 58 16.54 10.90 30.30
CA GLU A 58 16.54 9.53 29.75
C GLU A 58 15.17 9.10 29.21
N HIS A 59 14.08 9.50 29.87
CA HIS A 59 12.73 9.17 29.43
C HIS A 59 12.40 9.75 28.03
N LYS A 60 13.09 10.81 27.58
CA LYS A 60 12.94 11.36 26.23
C LYS A 60 13.66 10.52 25.18
N LEU A 61 14.81 9.92 25.54
CA LEU A 61 15.49 8.92 24.70
C LEU A 61 14.62 7.68 24.56
N PHE A 62 14.03 7.22 25.67
CA PHE A 62 13.11 6.09 25.67
C PHE A 62 11.83 6.36 24.85
N GLN A 63 11.28 7.57 24.92
CA GLN A 63 10.15 7.99 24.07
C GLN A 63 10.52 7.95 22.58
N ALA A 64 11.67 8.51 22.19
CA ALA A 64 12.13 8.49 20.80
C ALA A 64 12.30 7.06 20.27
N ALA A 65 12.90 6.16 21.08
CA ALA A 65 13.03 4.75 20.74
C ALA A 65 11.67 4.06 20.52
N GLN A 66 10.69 4.30 21.40
CA GLN A 66 9.35 3.74 21.22
C GLN A 66 8.63 4.31 19.99
N ASP A 67 8.76 5.62 19.74
CA ASP A 67 8.10 6.28 18.62
C ASP A 67 8.60 5.76 17.27
N SER A 68 9.91 5.47 17.14
CA SER A 68 10.47 4.89 15.92
C SER A 68 9.99 3.44 15.73
N LEU A 69 9.99 2.62 16.79
CA LEU A 69 9.43 1.25 16.76
C LEU A 69 7.95 1.22 16.34
N TRP A 70 7.12 2.11 16.90
CA TRP A 70 5.71 2.21 16.50
C TRP A 70 5.55 2.65 15.04
N THR A 71 6.39 3.57 14.59
CA THR A 71 6.40 4.04 13.21
C THR A 71 6.77 2.91 12.25
N GLU A 72 7.79 2.13 12.58
CA GLU A 72 8.24 1.01 11.77
C GLU A 72 7.20 -0.13 11.75
N ASN A 73 6.65 -0.49 12.91
CA ASN A 73 5.59 -1.47 12.99
C ASN A 73 4.36 -1.05 12.17
N ARG A 74 3.98 0.24 12.20
CA ARG A 74 2.89 0.78 11.37
C ARG A 74 3.19 0.67 9.88
N LYS A 75 4.43 0.98 9.46
CA LYS A 75 4.86 0.83 8.06
C LYS A 75 4.82 -0.63 7.62
N THR A 76 5.38 -1.52 8.43
CA THR A 76 5.40 -2.97 8.17
C THR A 76 3.99 -3.53 8.06
N LEU A 77 3.09 -3.21 8.98
CA LEU A 77 1.69 -3.64 8.93
C LEU A 77 0.99 -3.08 7.68
N SER A 78 1.15 -1.78 7.39
CA SER A 78 0.58 -1.16 6.19
C SER A 78 1.10 -1.81 4.90
N TYR A 79 2.40 -2.10 4.82
CA TYR A 79 3.03 -2.76 3.69
C TYR A 79 2.47 -4.17 3.47
N ARG A 80 2.28 -4.93 4.56
CA ARG A 80 1.67 -6.27 4.55
C ARG A 80 0.14 -6.25 4.40
N GLY A 81 -0.46 -5.07 4.32
CA GLY A 81 -1.90 -4.90 4.26
C GLY A 81 -2.62 -5.38 5.51
N ALA A 82 -2.04 -5.18 6.69
CA ALA A 82 -2.73 -5.32 7.97
C ALA A 82 -3.20 -3.94 8.46
N ALA A 83 -4.41 -3.87 9.00
CA ALA A 83 -4.94 -2.64 9.57
C ALA A 83 -4.22 -2.30 10.90
N TYR A 84 -3.66 -1.10 11.01
CA TYR A 84 -3.06 -0.60 12.25
C TYR A 84 -4.16 0.08 13.07
N ARG A 85 -4.73 -0.65 14.05
CA ARG A 85 -5.91 -0.33 14.87
C ARG A 85 -7.25 -0.41 14.14
N ASN A 86 -8.09 -1.33 14.61
CA ASN A 86 -9.53 -1.25 14.41
C ASN A 86 -10.06 -0.29 15.48
N ASP A 87 -10.64 0.85 15.09
CA ASP A 87 -11.36 1.75 16.01
C ASP A 87 -12.67 1.13 16.53
N GLU A 88 -13.00 -0.10 16.15
CA GLU A 88 -14.04 -0.91 16.77
C GLU A 88 -13.47 -2.32 16.93
N GLY A 89 -13.46 -2.81 18.17
CA GLY A 89 -12.66 -3.96 18.62
C GLY A 89 -12.68 -5.14 17.65
N TRP A 90 -11.49 -5.64 17.26
CA TRP A 90 -11.33 -6.84 16.45
C TRP A 90 -12.36 -7.01 15.32
N GLY A 91 -12.72 -5.91 14.65
CA GLY A 91 -13.61 -5.93 13.50
C GLY A 91 -13.16 -6.95 12.45
N GLU A 92 -14.17 -7.62 11.90
CA GLU A 92 -14.25 -8.94 11.25
C GLU A 92 -13.28 -9.25 10.08
N SER A 93 -12.27 -8.42 9.80
CA SER A 93 -11.31 -8.75 8.73
C SER A 93 -9.86 -8.36 8.97
N GLY A 94 -9.50 -7.39 9.83
CA GLY A 94 -8.08 -7.04 10.10
C GLY A 94 -7.21 -6.70 8.87
N THR A 95 -7.79 -6.70 7.67
CA THR A 95 -7.12 -6.56 6.37
C THR A 95 -7.18 -5.12 5.90
N GLY A 96 -6.03 -4.58 5.53
CA GLY A 96 -5.86 -3.30 4.87
C GLY A 96 -5.67 -3.41 3.35
N PRO A 97 -5.53 -2.28 2.65
CA PRO A 97 -5.56 -2.21 1.18
C PRO A 97 -4.54 -3.08 0.43
N ASN A 98 -3.39 -3.37 1.04
CA ASN A 98 -2.31 -4.11 0.40
C ASN A 98 -2.36 -5.63 0.67
N PHE A 99 -3.41 -6.13 1.35
CA PHE A 99 -3.42 -7.51 1.86
C PHE A 99 -3.28 -8.52 0.73
N VAL A 100 -4.17 -8.45 -0.26
CA VAL A 100 -4.15 -9.36 -1.42
C VAL A 100 -2.81 -9.24 -2.14
N THR A 101 -2.40 -8.03 -2.54
CA THR A 101 -1.11 -7.82 -3.23
C THR A 101 0.07 -8.43 -2.49
N TYR A 102 0.17 -8.25 -1.17
CA TYR A 102 1.29 -8.81 -0.40
C TYR A 102 1.21 -10.35 -0.32
N TRP A 103 0.05 -10.90 0.05
CA TRP A 103 -0.11 -12.33 0.33
C TRP A 103 -0.36 -13.21 -0.89
N THR A 104 -0.79 -12.64 -2.02
CA THR A 104 -1.02 -13.38 -3.28
C THR A 104 0.04 -13.14 -4.32
N ASP A 105 0.63 -11.94 -4.38
CA ASP A 105 1.50 -11.54 -5.50
C ASP A 105 2.97 -11.43 -5.07
N VAL A 106 3.26 -10.68 -3.99
CA VAL A 106 4.65 -10.40 -3.58
C VAL A 106 5.30 -11.61 -2.90
N THR A 107 4.55 -12.35 -2.08
CA THR A 107 5.07 -13.49 -1.32
C THR A 107 5.09 -14.80 -2.12
N ARG A 108 4.41 -14.86 -3.26
CA ARG A 108 4.37 -16.05 -4.11
C ARG A 108 5.38 -15.97 -5.24
N VAL A 109 6.29 -16.94 -5.29
CA VAL A 109 7.24 -17.11 -6.42
C VAL A 109 6.52 -17.51 -7.71
N THR A 110 5.34 -18.13 -7.61
CA THR A 110 4.52 -18.54 -8.75
C THR A 110 3.07 -18.11 -8.53
N PRO A 111 2.42 -17.42 -9.49
CA PRO A 111 1.00 -17.06 -9.40
C PRO A 111 0.14 -18.31 -9.14
N SER A 112 -0.93 -18.18 -8.35
CA SER A 112 -1.86 -19.30 -8.15
C SER A 112 -2.45 -19.73 -9.49
N PRO A 113 -2.44 -21.02 -9.88
CA PRO A 113 -3.13 -21.48 -11.08
C PRO A 113 -4.64 -21.21 -11.00
N GLU A 114 -5.18 -21.09 -9.79
CA GLU A 114 -6.57 -20.76 -9.51
C GLU A 114 -6.97 -19.40 -10.09
N ASN A 115 -6.09 -18.39 -10.08
CA ASN A 115 -6.43 -17.06 -10.61
C ASN A 115 -6.77 -17.16 -12.11
N HIS A 116 -5.96 -17.89 -12.87
CA HIS A 116 -6.24 -18.10 -14.30
C HIS A 116 -7.49 -18.95 -14.56
N ILE A 117 -7.81 -19.89 -13.67
CA ILE A 117 -9.03 -20.70 -13.78
C ILE A 117 -10.27 -19.84 -13.48
N VAL A 118 -10.23 -19.06 -12.39
CA VAL A 118 -11.29 -18.13 -12.00
C VAL A 118 -11.51 -17.09 -13.11
N ASP A 119 -10.44 -16.47 -13.61
CA ASP A 119 -10.53 -15.50 -14.71
C ASP A 119 -11.17 -16.10 -15.96
N ARG A 120 -10.75 -17.31 -16.37
CA ARG A 120 -11.31 -18.00 -17.53
C ARG A 120 -12.78 -18.35 -17.35
N LEU A 121 -13.15 -18.86 -16.18
CA LEU A 121 -14.52 -19.26 -15.88
C LEU A 121 -15.44 -18.04 -15.84
N ALA A 122 -15.03 -17.00 -15.11
CA ALA A 122 -15.78 -15.75 -15.00
C ALA A 122 -15.89 -15.05 -16.36
N LEU A 123 -14.84 -15.02 -17.18
CA LEU A 123 -14.90 -14.48 -18.54
C LEU A 123 -15.95 -15.23 -19.39
N ALA A 124 -15.96 -16.56 -19.33
CA ALA A 124 -16.92 -17.39 -20.07
C ALA A 124 -18.38 -17.18 -19.60
N GLN A 125 -18.59 -16.90 -18.31
CA GLN A 125 -19.91 -16.62 -17.75
C GLN A 125 -20.39 -15.19 -18.04
N ILE A 126 -19.50 -14.20 -17.97
CA ILE A 126 -19.85 -12.78 -18.07
C ILE A 126 -19.92 -12.29 -19.52
N LEU A 127 -19.03 -12.74 -20.42
CA LEU A 127 -19.03 -12.27 -21.82
C LEU A 127 -20.40 -12.38 -22.53
N PRO A 128 -21.17 -13.48 -22.37
CA PRO A 128 -22.49 -13.61 -22.97
C PRO A 128 -23.51 -12.58 -22.45
N THR A 129 -23.35 -12.05 -21.23
CA THR A 129 -24.30 -11.10 -20.62
C THR A 129 -24.12 -9.67 -21.12
N LEU A 130 -22.99 -9.38 -21.77
CA LEU A 130 -22.75 -8.11 -22.45
C LEU A 130 -23.59 -8.00 -23.73
N THR A 131 -23.83 -6.78 -24.21
CA THR A 131 -24.44 -6.60 -25.52
C THR A 131 -23.45 -6.94 -26.64
N GLU A 132 -23.94 -7.24 -27.85
CA GLU A 132 -23.06 -7.52 -28.99
C GLU A 132 -22.03 -6.41 -29.21
N ARG A 133 -22.49 -5.16 -29.22
CA ARG A 133 -21.60 -4.01 -29.41
C ARG A 133 -20.56 -3.84 -28.30
N GLN A 134 -20.87 -4.24 -27.06
CA GLN A 134 -19.92 -4.24 -25.95
C GLN A 134 -18.86 -5.33 -26.11
N ARG A 135 -19.27 -6.52 -26.56
CA ARG A 135 -18.33 -7.63 -26.87
C ARG A 135 -17.39 -7.26 -28.01
N GLU A 136 -17.91 -6.70 -29.10
CA GLU A 136 -17.10 -6.25 -30.24
C GLU A 136 -16.04 -5.22 -29.82
N VAL A 137 -16.43 -4.25 -28.99
CA VAL A 137 -15.51 -3.21 -28.49
C VAL A 137 -14.42 -3.78 -27.58
N ILE A 138 -14.77 -4.69 -26.67
CA ILE A 138 -13.78 -5.39 -25.83
C ILE A 138 -12.88 -6.27 -26.68
N GLY A 139 -13.44 -7.04 -27.62
CA GLY A 139 -12.72 -7.94 -28.51
C GLY A 139 -11.71 -7.19 -29.38
N ALA A 140 -12.12 -6.07 -29.96
CA ALA A 140 -11.22 -5.21 -30.73
C ALA A 140 -10.09 -4.65 -29.85
N LEU A 141 -10.39 -4.13 -28.66
CA LEU A 141 -9.34 -3.63 -27.76
C LEU A 141 -8.38 -4.74 -27.32
N ALA A 142 -8.88 -5.95 -27.09
CA ALA A 142 -8.04 -7.10 -26.74
C ALA A 142 -7.15 -7.56 -27.91
N ALA A 143 -7.65 -7.47 -29.14
CA ALA A 143 -6.89 -7.87 -30.34
C ALA A 143 -5.79 -6.88 -30.73
N PHE A 144 -6.06 -5.57 -30.60
CA PHE A 144 -5.15 -4.52 -31.09
C PHE A 144 -4.29 -3.87 -30.00
N ASP A 145 -4.65 -4.02 -28.72
CA ASP A 145 -3.98 -3.40 -27.57
C ASP A 145 -3.79 -1.86 -27.66
N ASP A 146 -4.57 -1.21 -28.53
CA ASP A 146 -4.51 0.22 -28.80
C ASP A 146 -5.92 0.75 -29.10
N HIS A 147 -6.30 1.85 -28.45
CA HIS A 147 -7.64 2.42 -28.58
C HIS A 147 -7.93 2.98 -29.98
N ALA A 148 -6.94 3.60 -30.62
CA ALA A 148 -7.10 4.16 -31.95
C ALA A 148 -7.24 3.06 -33.01
N LEU A 149 -6.40 2.02 -32.92
CA LEU A 149 -6.49 0.86 -33.83
C LEU A 149 -7.78 0.07 -33.62
N ALA A 150 -8.18 -0.18 -32.36
CA ALA A 150 -9.44 -0.85 -32.06
C ALA A 150 -10.66 -0.07 -32.56
N ARG A 151 -10.65 1.27 -32.44
CA ARG A 151 -11.72 2.12 -32.97
C ARG A 151 -11.75 2.11 -34.50
N ALA A 152 -10.59 2.18 -35.15
CA ALA A 152 -10.49 2.14 -36.60
C ALA A 152 -10.99 0.80 -37.17
N ALA A 153 -10.64 -0.32 -36.53
CA ALA A 153 -11.09 -1.65 -36.92
C ALA A 153 -12.62 -1.84 -36.84
N LEU A 154 -13.30 -1.08 -35.96
CA LEU A 154 -14.76 -1.12 -35.79
C LEU A 154 -15.52 -0.11 -36.68
N GLY A 155 -14.82 0.60 -37.57
CA GLY A 155 -15.44 1.50 -38.55
C GLY A 155 -15.86 2.86 -37.98
N ASP A 156 -15.07 3.43 -37.07
CA ASP A 156 -15.26 4.76 -36.49
C ASP A 156 -16.54 4.95 -35.67
N LEU A 157 -16.56 4.33 -34.50
CA LEU A 157 -17.60 4.51 -33.50
C LEU A 157 -17.42 5.83 -32.73
N SER A 158 -18.24 6.83 -33.03
CA SER A 158 -18.43 8.01 -32.15
C SER A 158 -18.78 7.60 -30.71
N CYS A 159 -19.44 6.45 -30.53
CA CYS A 159 -19.82 5.87 -29.26
C CYS A 159 -18.81 4.87 -28.66
N TYR A 160 -17.61 4.69 -29.23
CA TYR A 160 -16.64 3.67 -28.79
C TYR A 160 -16.35 3.76 -27.29
N ALA A 161 -15.99 4.97 -26.82
CA ALA A 161 -15.67 5.20 -25.42
C ALA A 161 -16.86 4.91 -24.49
N THR A 162 -18.07 5.26 -24.91
CA THR A 162 -19.31 4.99 -24.18
C THR A 162 -19.59 3.49 -24.08
N HIS A 163 -19.48 2.76 -25.20
CA HIS A 163 -19.66 1.32 -25.21
C HIS A 163 -18.62 0.61 -24.34
N LEU A 164 -17.35 1.02 -24.42
CA LEU A 164 -16.27 0.47 -23.59
C LEU A 164 -16.52 0.74 -22.10
N ALA A 165 -16.90 1.96 -21.74
CA ALA A 165 -17.21 2.32 -20.35
C ALA A 165 -18.39 1.51 -19.80
N ASN A 166 -19.46 1.35 -20.58
CA ASN A 166 -20.62 0.57 -20.19
C ASN A 166 -20.30 -0.93 -20.10
N ALA A 167 -19.49 -1.45 -21.02
CA ALA A 167 -19.02 -2.83 -20.98
C ALA A 167 -18.22 -3.09 -19.70
N ARG A 168 -17.26 -2.21 -19.35
CA ARG A 168 -16.46 -2.31 -18.12
C ARG A 168 -17.31 -2.26 -16.85
N ARG A 169 -18.27 -1.34 -16.78
CA ARG A 169 -19.19 -1.26 -15.62
C ARG A 169 -20.03 -2.52 -15.49
N ARG A 170 -20.58 -3.02 -16.59
CA ARG A 170 -21.43 -4.22 -16.59
C ARG A 170 -20.63 -5.47 -16.23
N PHE A 171 -19.42 -5.62 -16.80
CA PHE A 171 -18.50 -6.68 -16.44
C PHE A 171 -18.17 -6.66 -14.95
N LEU A 172 -17.80 -5.49 -14.42
CA LEU A 172 -17.50 -5.31 -12.99
C LEU A 172 -18.69 -5.65 -12.08
N SER A 173 -19.91 -5.29 -12.50
CA SER A 173 -21.13 -5.61 -11.75
C SER A 173 -21.36 -7.11 -11.62
N TYR A 174 -21.11 -7.88 -12.68
CA TYR A 174 -21.27 -9.34 -12.63
C TYR A 174 -20.08 -10.03 -11.95
N TRP A 175 -18.88 -9.47 -12.09
CA TRP A 175 -17.70 -9.95 -11.36
C TRP A 175 -17.89 -9.89 -9.83
N HIS A 176 -18.60 -8.86 -9.37
CA HIS A 176 -18.94 -8.66 -7.96
C HIS A 176 -20.42 -8.97 -7.67
N GLU A 177 -21.05 -9.88 -8.42
CA GLU A 177 -22.44 -10.26 -8.14
C GLU A 177 -22.54 -10.84 -6.72
N GLY A 178 -23.35 -10.21 -5.86
CA GLY A 178 -23.46 -10.52 -4.43
C GLY A 178 -22.69 -9.58 -3.50
N GLU A 179 -21.89 -8.66 -4.04
CA GLU A 179 -21.16 -7.63 -3.30
C GLU A 179 -21.54 -6.22 -3.78
N VAL A 180 -21.17 -5.18 -3.03
CA VAL A 180 -21.24 -3.78 -3.53
C VAL A 180 -19.96 -3.53 -4.34
N PRO A 181 -20.03 -3.37 -5.69
CA PRO A 181 -18.83 -3.27 -6.50
C PRO A 181 -18.02 -2.02 -6.13
N SER A 182 -16.70 -2.17 -6.04
CA SER A 182 -15.80 -1.04 -5.93
C SER A 182 -15.76 -0.22 -7.24
N ARG A 183 -15.07 0.94 -7.26
CA ARG A 183 -14.86 1.69 -8.51
C ARG A 183 -14.06 0.83 -9.50
N PRO A 184 -14.31 0.93 -10.83
CA PRO A 184 -13.52 0.24 -11.84
C PRO A 184 -12.02 0.42 -11.59
N TRP A 185 -11.26 -0.68 -11.67
CA TRP A 185 -9.84 -0.70 -11.31
C TRP A 185 -9.02 0.26 -12.18
N GLY A 186 -8.64 1.38 -11.58
CA GLY A 186 -7.68 2.33 -12.16
C GLY A 186 -8.13 3.02 -13.45
N THR A 187 -7.23 3.82 -13.99
CA THR A 187 -7.36 4.43 -15.32
C THR A 187 -6.49 3.63 -16.27
N ASP A 188 -7.10 3.08 -17.32
CA ASP A 188 -6.37 2.42 -18.40
C ASP A 188 -5.41 3.42 -19.07
N ARG A 189 -4.15 3.02 -19.24
CA ARG A 189 -3.08 3.87 -19.80
C ARG A 189 -2.52 3.34 -21.13
N ARG A 190 -3.18 2.34 -21.75
CA ARG A 190 -2.78 1.84 -23.07
C ARG A 190 -2.77 2.99 -24.09
N GLY A 191 -1.69 3.10 -24.86
CA GLY A 191 -1.45 4.19 -25.82
C GLY A 191 -0.79 5.47 -25.26
N ALA A 192 -0.67 5.63 -23.94
CA ALA A 192 0.12 6.71 -23.35
C ALA A 192 1.54 6.20 -23.06
N ASN A 193 2.48 6.40 -24.00
CA ASN A 193 3.93 6.16 -23.87
C ASN A 193 4.31 5.18 -22.74
N ALA A 194 4.47 3.91 -23.08
CA ALA A 194 4.77 2.78 -22.19
C ALA A 194 6.10 2.89 -21.39
N SER A 195 6.73 4.07 -21.33
CA SER A 195 7.97 4.36 -20.61
C SER A 195 7.78 4.90 -19.18
N ARG A 196 6.56 4.90 -18.63
CA ARG A 196 6.31 5.24 -17.20
C ARG A 196 5.80 4.04 -16.40
N LEU A 197 6.57 2.96 -16.41
CA LEU A 197 6.44 1.94 -15.37
C LEU A 197 6.95 2.53 -14.04
N VAL A 198 6.07 2.46 -13.04
CA VAL A 198 6.32 2.67 -11.61
C VAL A 198 6.68 4.10 -11.18
N THR A 199 5.66 4.94 -11.04
CA THR A 199 5.65 5.90 -9.92
C THR A 199 4.27 5.84 -9.28
N VAL A 200 4.16 4.99 -8.27
CA VAL A 200 2.98 4.88 -7.42
C VAL A 200 2.80 6.20 -6.66
N MET A 201 1.75 6.92 -7.05
CA MET A 201 0.80 7.60 -6.18
C MET A 201 1.31 8.13 -4.82
N ARG A 202 2.08 9.23 -4.85
CA ARG A 202 2.16 10.14 -3.71
C ARG A 202 1.03 11.16 -3.82
N LYS A 203 -0.12 10.91 -3.19
CA LYS A 203 -1.27 11.83 -3.25
C LYS A 203 -1.20 12.87 -2.13
N ARG A 204 -1.06 14.14 -2.56
CA ARG A 204 -1.69 15.39 -2.06
C ARG A 204 -1.43 15.89 -0.62
N LYS A 205 -0.78 17.06 -0.57
CA LYS A 205 -1.00 18.16 0.37
C LYS A 205 -0.72 19.43 -0.45
N GLY A 206 -1.52 20.49 -0.56
CA GLY A 206 -2.82 20.91 -0.06
C GLY A 206 -2.93 22.36 -0.52
N SER A 207 -4.05 22.78 -1.09
CA SER A 207 -4.32 24.21 -1.36
C SER A 207 -5.82 24.43 -1.56
N ARG A 208 -6.53 24.40 -0.43
CA ARG A 208 -7.78 25.16 -0.24
C ARG A 208 -7.55 26.05 0.98
N LYS A 209 -7.00 27.25 0.76
CA LYS A 209 -7.26 28.45 1.55
C LYS A 209 -6.60 29.67 0.88
N ALA A 210 -7.40 30.45 0.14
CA ALA A 210 -7.17 31.86 -0.18
C ALA A 210 -8.39 32.37 -0.97
N ALA A 211 -9.55 32.45 -0.29
CA ALA A 211 -10.72 33.21 -0.71
C ALA A 211 -11.67 33.32 0.49
N ASN A 212 -11.18 33.92 1.57
CA ASN A 212 -11.95 34.65 2.57
C ASN A 212 -10.95 35.22 3.57
N ASP A 213 -10.70 36.52 3.44
CA ASP A 213 -10.60 37.50 4.53
C ASP A 213 -9.81 38.72 4.02
N ALA A 214 -10.52 39.85 3.98
CA ALA A 214 -10.07 41.25 3.98
C ALA A 214 -9.01 41.71 2.95
#